data_AF-A0A109JMK7-F1
#
_entry.id   AF-A0A109JMK7-F1
#
_cell.length_a   1.000
_cell.length_b   1.000
_cell.length_c   1.000
_cell.angle_alpha   90.00
_cell.angle_beta   90.00
_cell.angle_gamma   90.00
#
_symmetry.space_group_name_H-M   'P 1'
#
loop_
_entity.id
_entity.type
_entity.pdbx_description
1 polymer ?
#
loop_
_entity_poly.entity_id
_entity_poly.type
_entity_poly.pdbx_seq_one_letter_code
_entity_poly.pdbx_strand_id
1 'polypeptide(L)'
;MQRKLATIMVGDFVGSTPAMETDEEGAITRIDAVLDTVRTVIQRHDGRVFGTAGDALLAEFGSPVNALRAAIEARAEIAALPGSSGGDMRFGLHVADVVVVGSDLRGDGVNIAARIEASAPPGAIEVSGVLYDQVRRVSPCGFEDTGERRLKGIFEPIRIYRVTELVDRHLYQFAPTRSSPNAAQPPRTNSIAVARFDIAPGAIADQSFLADGITDDLTLELSRLKGLFVSSRSAATALTTKDPVEIGRLLGVGYVVSGSIRQAGDDLRVNISLTETGEGLVIWSDRITRPFRELLDVMDEIIARVAATVSGRVEQSELAAARLKRPENMTAYEYYLRGLDHHRLVGVSDTHIHEAMAWFERSMTADPGFGRPFAMHVCSWSNLPSFDLHEAEQQVAHALALDPTDPEAHRIMGAIKMKSGDFASARYHHIRAKELAPNDAYILGRSAAFYVYVGEAEHALEMLDRAETLDPFLPVWITEERVAALYALDRFEDMMRVALTLPFQTRRTLLYQIAASMACGNSGKAELLVRQALSLDPGLSAIYIRMQETYADESVTEALIERNCDAGLPPKPRKPTPRKKSTLLR
;
A
#
# COMPACT_ATOMS: atom_id res chain seq x y z
N MET A 1 -4.55 35.99 13.62
CA MET A 1 -4.85 35.13 12.45
C MET A 1 -4.29 33.75 12.76
N GLN A 2 -5.15 32.74 12.83
CA GLN A 2 -4.72 31.36 13.06
C GLN A 2 -4.37 30.73 11.70
N ARG A 3 -3.18 30.13 11.62
CA ARG A 3 -2.71 29.38 10.46
C ARG A 3 -2.72 27.90 10.78
N LYS A 4 -2.97 27.07 9.77
CA LYS A 4 -2.85 25.62 9.87
C LYS A 4 -2.48 25.03 8.51
N LEU A 5 -1.79 23.89 8.54
CA LEU A 5 -1.64 23.04 7.37
C LEU A 5 -2.96 22.32 7.11
N ALA A 6 -3.46 22.36 5.88
CA ALA A 6 -4.67 21.66 5.48
C ALA A 6 -4.52 21.07 4.08
N THR A 7 -5.25 19.99 3.80
CA THR A 7 -5.46 19.53 2.43
C THR A 7 -6.74 20.15 1.89
N ILE A 8 -6.63 20.83 0.76
CA ILE A 8 -7.75 21.48 0.07
C ILE A 8 -8.18 20.62 -1.11
N MET A 9 -9.46 20.34 -1.20
CA MET A 9 -10.12 19.73 -2.34
C MET A 9 -11.08 20.75 -2.96
N VAL A 10 -10.94 20.97 -4.26
CA VAL A 10 -11.89 21.75 -5.06
C VAL A 10 -12.52 20.81 -6.06
N GLY A 11 -13.85 20.84 -6.18
CA GLY A 11 -14.57 20.09 -7.19
C GLY A 11 -15.57 20.98 -7.91
N ASP A 12 -15.75 20.75 -9.21
CA ASP A 12 -16.55 21.58 -10.11
C ASP A 12 -17.35 20.70 -11.09
N PHE A 13 -18.63 21.02 -11.26
CA PHE A 13 -19.48 20.30 -12.20
C PHE A 13 -19.11 20.64 -13.65
N VAL A 14 -18.89 19.61 -14.47
CA VAL A 14 -18.47 19.80 -15.85
C VAL A 14 -19.67 20.11 -16.73
N GLY A 15 -19.65 21.28 -17.38
CA GLY A 15 -20.64 21.63 -18.41
C GLY A 15 -22.00 22.06 -17.85
N SER A 16 -22.01 22.66 -16.66
CA SER A 16 -23.21 23.25 -16.05
C SER A 16 -23.88 24.29 -16.96
N THR A 17 -23.12 25.23 -17.56
CA THR A 17 -23.68 26.30 -18.38
C THR A 17 -24.44 25.78 -19.61
N PRO A 18 -23.87 24.89 -20.46
CA PRO A 18 -24.63 24.30 -21.56
C PRO A 18 -25.83 23.44 -21.12
N ALA A 19 -25.74 22.76 -19.98
CA ALA A 19 -26.84 21.95 -19.45
C ALA A 19 -28.02 22.83 -19.02
N MET A 20 -27.73 23.94 -18.33
CA MET A 20 -28.73 24.92 -17.90
C MET A 20 -29.41 25.62 -19.10
N GLU A 21 -28.69 25.86 -20.19
CA GLU A 21 -29.28 26.42 -21.43
C GLU A 21 -30.27 25.46 -22.12
N THR A 22 -30.13 24.15 -21.91
CA THR A 22 -30.93 23.12 -22.58
C THR A 22 -32.16 22.70 -21.76
N ASP A 23 -31.98 22.52 -20.45
CA ASP A 23 -33.01 22.09 -19.49
C ASP A 23 -32.63 22.60 -18.09
N GLU A 24 -33.08 23.80 -17.75
CA GLU A 24 -32.69 24.50 -16.53
C GLU A 24 -33.11 23.73 -15.25
N GLU A 25 -34.37 23.29 -15.16
CA GLU A 25 -34.88 22.55 -13.99
C GLU A 25 -34.20 21.18 -13.83
N GLY A 26 -34.02 20.45 -14.93
CA GLY A 26 -33.34 19.16 -14.93
C GLY A 26 -31.84 19.27 -14.61
N ALA A 27 -31.18 20.35 -15.05
CA ALA A 27 -29.77 20.62 -14.74
C ALA A 27 -29.58 20.97 -13.25
N ILE A 28 -30.42 21.84 -12.69
CA ILE A 28 -30.34 22.22 -11.26
C ILE A 28 -30.54 20.96 -10.39
N THR A 29 -31.57 20.16 -10.66
CA THR A 29 -31.86 18.95 -9.89
C THR A 29 -30.67 17.97 -9.91
N ARG A 30 -29.99 17.85 -11.06
CA ARG A 30 -28.83 16.97 -11.20
C ARG A 30 -27.59 17.51 -10.49
N ILE A 31 -27.31 18.80 -10.63
CA ILE A 31 -26.19 19.46 -9.96
C ILE A 31 -26.35 19.35 -8.44
N ASP A 32 -27.55 19.61 -7.92
CA ASP A 32 -27.84 19.48 -6.48
C ASP A 32 -27.62 18.04 -5.98
N ALA A 33 -28.11 17.04 -6.72
CA ALA A 33 -27.90 15.63 -6.38
C ALA A 33 -26.41 15.24 -6.35
N VAL A 34 -25.62 15.75 -7.31
CA VAL A 34 -24.16 15.55 -7.34
C VAL A 34 -23.49 16.24 -6.16
N LEU A 35 -23.80 17.51 -5.91
CA LEU A 35 -23.20 18.27 -4.81
C LEU A 35 -23.53 17.66 -3.44
N ASP A 36 -24.77 17.19 -3.23
CA ASP A 36 -25.19 16.54 -1.99
C ASP A 36 -24.50 15.19 -1.77
N THR A 37 -24.33 14.42 -2.85
CA THR A 37 -23.54 13.18 -2.82
C THR A 37 -22.10 13.48 -2.38
N VAL A 38 -21.46 14.47 -3.00
CA VAL A 38 -20.07 14.84 -2.69
C VAL A 38 -19.94 15.39 -1.27
N ARG A 39 -20.89 16.21 -0.79
CA ARG A 39 -20.92 16.68 0.61
C ARG A 39 -20.96 15.52 1.59
N THR A 40 -21.80 14.52 1.31
CA THR A 40 -21.94 13.32 2.15
C THR A 40 -20.66 12.50 2.17
N VAL A 41 -19.98 12.35 1.02
CA VAL A 41 -18.68 11.68 0.94
C VAL A 41 -17.60 12.46 1.71
N ILE A 42 -17.54 13.78 1.56
CA ILE A 42 -16.57 14.63 2.28
C ILE A 42 -16.69 14.44 3.79
N GLN A 43 -17.92 14.47 4.32
CA GLN A 43 -18.16 14.28 5.75
C GLN A 43 -17.78 12.87 6.22
N ARG A 44 -18.04 11.84 5.41
CA ARG A 44 -17.64 10.44 5.71
C ARG A 44 -16.13 10.26 5.86
N HIS A 45 -15.34 11.09 5.19
CA HIS A 45 -13.87 11.06 5.22
C HIS A 45 -13.25 12.14 6.13
N ASP A 46 -13.98 12.59 7.16
CA ASP A 46 -13.53 13.61 8.12
C ASP A 46 -13.17 14.96 7.46
N GLY A 47 -13.80 15.26 6.32
CA GLY A 47 -13.66 16.52 5.61
C GLY A 47 -14.74 17.52 5.98
N ARG A 48 -14.44 18.81 5.76
CA ARG A 48 -15.38 19.91 5.99
C ARG A 48 -15.50 20.79 4.76
N VAL A 49 -16.71 20.95 4.23
CA VAL A 49 -17.01 21.96 3.22
C VAL A 49 -16.97 23.33 3.88
N PHE A 50 -16.16 24.24 3.32
CA PHE A 50 -16.03 25.61 3.84
C PHE A 50 -16.44 26.68 2.81
N GLY A 51 -16.62 26.30 1.55
CA GLY A 51 -17.12 27.18 0.50
C GLY A 51 -17.89 26.42 -0.57
N THR A 52 -18.90 27.07 -1.14
CA THR A 52 -19.66 26.62 -2.30
C THR A 52 -19.87 27.81 -3.22
N ALA A 53 -19.70 27.62 -4.53
CA ALA A 53 -19.90 28.67 -5.52
C ALA A 53 -20.65 28.09 -6.72
N GLY A 54 -21.99 28.18 -6.70
CA GLY A 54 -22.84 27.59 -7.74
C GLY A 54 -22.67 26.07 -7.80
N ASP A 55 -22.03 25.62 -8.87
CA ASP A 55 -21.73 24.25 -9.24
C ASP A 55 -20.37 23.73 -8.72
N ALA A 56 -19.62 24.58 -8.00
CA ALA A 56 -18.36 24.22 -7.36
C ALA A 56 -18.46 24.11 -5.83
N LEU A 57 -17.60 23.26 -5.26
CA LEU A 57 -17.42 23.13 -3.81
C LEU A 57 -15.94 23.17 -3.42
N LEU A 58 -15.69 23.69 -2.22
CA LEU A 58 -14.38 23.75 -1.59
C LEU A 58 -14.45 23.07 -0.22
N ALA A 59 -13.56 22.11 -0.01
CA ALA A 59 -13.48 21.32 1.21
C ALA A 59 -12.05 21.27 1.76
N GLU A 60 -11.96 21.16 3.08
CA GLU A 60 -10.71 20.93 3.80
C GLU A 60 -10.68 19.56 4.47
N PHE A 61 -9.49 19.01 4.57
CA PHE A 61 -9.21 17.77 5.29
C PHE A 61 -7.95 17.93 6.14
N GLY A 62 -7.95 17.31 7.32
CA GLY A 62 -6.74 17.15 8.14
C GLY A 62 -5.77 16.09 7.58
N SER A 63 -6.24 15.24 6.67
CA SER A 63 -5.48 14.14 6.06
C SER A 63 -5.52 14.22 4.53
N PRO A 64 -4.36 14.26 3.84
CA PRO A 64 -4.31 14.21 2.38
C PRO A 64 -4.84 12.90 1.80
N VAL A 65 -4.68 11.80 2.53
CA VAL A 65 -5.21 10.49 2.16
C VAL A 65 -6.73 10.51 2.15
N ASN A 66 -7.35 11.11 3.18
CA ASN A 66 -8.80 11.23 3.26
C ASN A 66 -9.35 12.13 2.14
N ALA A 67 -8.68 13.23 1.83
CA ALA A 67 -9.07 14.10 0.72
C ALA A 67 -9.09 13.35 -0.61
N LEU A 68 -8.02 12.59 -0.89
CA LEU A 68 -7.93 11.79 -2.11
C LEU A 68 -8.98 10.68 -2.16
N ARG A 69 -9.22 9.98 -1.04
CA ARG A 69 -10.29 8.97 -0.93
C ARG A 69 -11.66 9.57 -1.19
N ALA A 70 -11.95 10.72 -0.59
CA ALA A 70 -13.19 11.43 -0.80
C ALA A 70 -13.41 11.79 -2.26
N ALA A 71 -12.38 12.26 -2.97
CA ALA A 71 -12.48 12.54 -4.41
C ALA A 71 -12.76 11.29 -5.26
N ILE A 72 -12.08 10.18 -4.96
CA ILE A 72 -12.25 8.90 -5.68
C ILE A 72 -13.65 8.32 -5.43
N GLU A 73 -14.10 8.29 -4.17
CA GLU A 73 -15.42 7.79 -3.79
C GLU A 73 -16.53 8.69 -4.35
N ALA A 74 -16.38 10.01 -4.29
CA ALA A 74 -17.35 10.95 -4.87
C ALA A 74 -17.52 10.69 -6.37
N ARG A 75 -16.42 10.52 -7.12
CA ARG A 75 -16.50 10.17 -8.56
C ARG A 75 -17.26 8.88 -8.81
N ALA A 76 -17.06 7.85 -7.98
CA ALA A 76 -17.73 6.56 -8.09
C ALA A 76 -19.24 6.66 -7.75
N GLU A 77 -19.60 7.38 -6.69
CA GLU A 77 -21.00 7.56 -6.30
C GLU A 77 -21.78 8.43 -7.27
N ILE A 78 -21.17 9.50 -7.80
CA ILE A 78 -21.76 10.31 -8.88
C ILE A 78 -22.08 9.43 -10.10
N ALA A 79 -21.17 8.53 -10.47
CA ALA A 79 -21.38 7.61 -11.59
C ALA A 79 -22.52 6.60 -11.33
N ALA A 80 -22.88 6.34 -10.08
CA ALA A 80 -23.98 5.47 -9.70
C ALA A 80 -25.35 6.19 -9.66
N LEU A 81 -25.36 7.54 -9.71
CA LEU A 81 -26.60 8.32 -9.72
C LEU A 81 -27.34 8.16 -11.07
N PRO A 82 -28.68 8.10 -11.07
CA PRO A 82 -29.47 8.03 -12.29
C PRO A 82 -29.22 9.24 -13.21
N GLY A 83 -28.82 8.98 -14.46
CA GLY A 83 -28.61 10.05 -15.45
C GLY A 83 -27.31 10.84 -15.28
N SER A 84 -26.43 10.43 -14.37
CA SER A 84 -25.11 11.02 -14.15
C SER A 84 -23.99 10.10 -14.59
N SER A 85 -22.80 10.68 -14.74
CA SER A 85 -21.57 9.96 -14.99
C SER A 85 -20.47 10.46 -14.05
N GLY A 86 -19.48 9.63 -13.74
CA GLY A 86 -18.30 10.09 -12.99
C GLY A 86 -17.52 11.20 -13.71
N GLY A 87 -17.81 11.44 -15.00
CA GLY A 87 -17.29 12.56 -15.79
C GLY A 87 -17.95 13.91 -15.50
N ASP A 88 -19.06 13.92 -14.75
CA ASP A 88 -19.86 15.11 -14.49
C ASP A 88 -19.19 16.05 -13.47
N MET A 89 -18.10 15.61 -12.81
CA MET A 89 -17.35 16.45 -11.88
C MET A 89 -15.85 16.21 -12.02
N ARG A 90 -15.05 17.27 -11.97
CA ARG A 90 -13.58 17.19 -11.91
C ARG A 90 -13.08 17.72 -10.57
N PHE A 91 -11.91 17.26 -10.14
CA PHE A 91 -11.36 17.57 -8.82
C PHE A 91 -9.89 17.99 -8.89
N GLY A 92 -9.51 18.98 -8.09
CA GLY A 92 -8.13 19.40 -7.86
C GLY A 92 -7.78 19.42 -6.38
N LEU A 93 -6.66 18.78 -6.01
CA LEU A 93 -6.25 18.65 -4.62
C LEU A 93 -4.82 19.19 -4.37
N HIS A 94 -4.63 19.87 -3.24
CA HIS A 94 -3.35 20.44 -2.83
C HIS A 94 -3.20 20.52 -1.30
N VAL A 95 -1.97 20.39 -0.80
CA VAL A 95 -1.64 20.57 0.63
C VAL A 95 -0.94 21.91 0.82
N ALA A 96 -1.43 22.74 1.72
CA ALA A 96 -0.88 24.07 1.97
C ALA A 96 -1.17 24.63 3.36
N ASP A 97 -0.35 25.59 3.80
CA ASP A 97 -0.64 26.44 4.96
C ASP A 97 -1.73 27.46 4.57
N VAL A 98 -2.82 27.49 5.34
CA VAL A 98 -3.98 28.34 5.10
C VAL A 98 -4.31 29.18 6.33
N VAL A 99 -4.92 30.34 6.10
CA VAL A 99 -5.40 31.25 7.14
C VAL A 99 -6.87 30.98 7.40
N VAL A 100 -7.22 30.72 8.67
CA VAL A 100 -8.60 30.54 9.11
C VAL A 100 -9.26 31.90 9.29
N VAL A 101 -10.38 32.13 8.60
CA VAL A 101 -11.19 33.36 8.68
C VAL A 101 -12.64 32.99 8.97
N GLY A 102 -13.01 32.95 10.25
CA GLY A 102 -14.33 32.44 10.65
C GLY A 102 -14.47 30.96 10.31
N SER A 103 -15.48 30.60 9.53
CA SER A 103 -15.66 29.25 8.98
C SER A 103 -14.94 29.02 7.64
N ASP A 104 -14.36 30.05 7.04
CA ASP A 104 -13.75 30.05 5.71
C ASP A 104 -12.21 29.87 5.79
N LEU A 105 -11.60 29.46 4.68
CA LEU A 105 -10.15 29.33 4.52
C LEU A 105 -9.65 30.20 3.38
N ARG A 106 -8.58 30.95 3.64
CA ARG A 106 -7.96 31.83 2.64
C ARG A 106 -6.46 31.61 2.58
N GLY A 107 -5.90 31.77 1.39
CA GLY A 107 -4.47 31.68 1.15
C GLY A 107 -4.18 31.16 -0.24
N ASP A 108 -2.91 31.24 -0.63
CA ASP A 108 -2.45 30.82 -1.96
C ASP A 108 -2.71 29.33 -2.21
N GLY A 109 -2.68 28.50 -1.17
CA GLY A 109 -3.01 27.07 -1.25
C GLY A 109 -4.40 26.76 -1.79
N VAL A 110 -5.40 27.57 -1.40
CA VAL A 110 -6.78 27.43 -1.90
C VAL A 110 -6.85 27.77 -3.39
N ASN A 111 -6.14 28.84 -3.79
CA ASN A 111 -6.04 29.23 -5.19
C ASN A 111 -5.32 28.18 -6.03
N ILE A 112 -4.25 27.57 -5.52
CA ILE A 112 -3.53 26.49 -6.20
C ILE A 112 -4.47 25.30 -6.45
N ALA A 113 -5.20 24.82 -5.44
CA ALA A 113 -6.14 23.71 -5.59
C ALA A 113 -7.20 23.99 -6.65
N ALA A 114 -7.81 25.19 -6.64
CA ALA A 114 -8.79 25.62 -7.62
C ALA A 114 -8.20 25.73 -9.04
N ARG A 115 -6.91 26.08 -9.19
CA ARG A 115 -6.25 26.15 -10.50
C ARG A 115 -5.87 24.78 -11.04
N ILE A 116 -5.53 23.83 -10.16
CA ILE A 116 -5.33 22.44 -10.54
C ILE A 116 -6.65 21.88 -11.07
N GLU A 117 -7.75 22.04 -10.31
CA GLU A 117 -9.11 21.62 -10.69
C GLU A 117 -9.51 22.21 -12.06
N ALA A 118 -9.43 23.53 -12.23
CA ALA A 118 -9.85 24.19 -13.46
C ALA A 118 -9.02 23.78 -14.69
N SER A 119 -7.81 23.27 -14.49
CA SER A 119 -6.95 22.75 -15.56
C SER A 119 -7.16 21.26 -15.85
N ALA A 120 -7.89 20.56 -14.98
CA ALA A 120 -8.12 19.14 -15.08
C ALA A 120 -9.11 18.81 -16.22
N PRO A 121 -8.89 17.73 -16.98
CA PRO A 121 -9.88 17.23 -17.92
C PRO A 121 -11.22 16.88 -17.22
N PRO A 122 -12.35 16.88 -17.95
CA PRO A 122 -13.62 16.36 -17.44
C PRO A 122 -13.50 15.00 -16.73
N GLY A 123 -14.04 14.87 -15.53
CA GLY A 123 -13.99 13.63 -14.74
C GLY A 123 -12.64 13.31 -14.08
N ALA A 124 -11.61 14.11 -14.34
CA ALA A 124 -10.28 13.85 -13.82
C ALA A 124 -10.16 14.30 -12.36
N ILE A 125 -9.35 13.57 -11.60
CA ILE A 125 -8.86 13.97 -10.29
C ILE A 125 -7.37 14.25 -10.47
N GLU A 126 -6.97 15.50 -10.28
CA GLU A 126 -5.56 15.92 -10.39
C GLU A 126 -5.03 16.42 -9.05
N VAL A 127 -3.79 16.07 -8.73
CA VAL A 127 -3.15 16.37 -7.46
C VAL A 127 -1.80 17.06 -7.68
N SER A 128 -1.46 18.01 -6.80
CA SER A 128 -0.11 18.60 -6.78
C SER A 128 0.97 17.59 -6.40
N GLY A 129 2.22 17.82 -6.80
CA GLY A 129 3.37 17.00 -6.40
C GLY A 129 3.53 16.84 -4.89
N VAL A 130 3.29 17.92 -4.12
CA VAL A 130 3.36 17.87 -2.65
C VAL A 130 2.31 16.92 -2.06
N LEU A 131 1.10 16.90 -2.63
CA LEU A 131 0.07 15.95 -2.21
C LEU A 131 0.45 14.53 -2.65
N TYR A 132 0.89 14.35 -3.90
CA TYR A 132 1.36 13.08 -4.44
C TYR A 132 2.41 12.43 -3.52
N ASP A 133 3.42 13.18 -3.07
CA ASP A 133 4.45 12.65 -2.18
C ASP A 133 3.91 12.11 -0.85
N GLN A 134 2.82 12.68 -0.36
CA GLN A 134 2.17 12.24 0.89
C GLN A 134 1.26 11.03 0.69
N VAL A 135 0.66 10.86 -0.50
CA VAL A 135 -0.38 9.85 -0.74
C VAL A 135 0.09 8.66 -1.58
N ARG A 136 1.16 8.80 -2.37
CA ARG A 136 1.67 7.79 -3.31
C ARG A 136 2.12 6.48 -2.66
N ARG A 137 2.32 6.48 -1.34
CA ARG A 137 2.74 5.30 -0.55
C ARG A 137 1.59 4.67 0.25
N VAL A 138 0.37 5.23 0.20
CA VAL A 138 -0.74 4.81 1.08
C VAL A 138 -2.12 4.84 0.40
N SER A 139 -2.18 5.04 -0.91
CA SER A 139 -3.43 5.18 -1.67
C SER A 139 -3.54 4.14 -2.77
N PRO A 140 -4.74 3.54 -2.96
CA PRO A 140 -4.99 2.40 -3.87
C PRO A 140 -5.13 2.77 -5.35
N CYS A 141 -4.61 3.92 -5.77
CA CYS A 141 -4.79 4.44 -7.11
C CYS A 141 -3.44 4.65 -7.78
N GLY A 142 -3.43 4.50 -9.10
CA GLY A 142 -2.27 4.82 -9.91
C GLY A 142 -2.14 6.32 -10.10
N PHE A 143 -0.94 6.76 -10.48
CA PHE A 143 -0.67 8.16 -10.78
C PHE A 143 0.04 8.27 -12.13
N GLU A 144 -0.54 9.04 -13.04
CA GLU A 144 0.10 9.47 -14.28
C GLU A 144 0.78 10.83 -14.03
N ASP A 145 2.09 10.91 -14.22
CA ASP A 145 2.81 12.18 -14.18
C ASP A 145 2.51 13.00 -15.43
N THR A 146 1.81 14.13 -15.24
CA THR A 146 1.40 15.01 -16.34
C THR A 146 2.39 16.16 -16.58
N GLY A 147 3.54 16.14 -15.89
CA GLY A 147 4.59 17.14 -15.99
C GLY A 147 4.35 18.39 -15.14
N GLU A 148 5.22 19.37 -15.33
CA GLU A 148 5.10 20.68 -14.69
C GLU A 148 4.13 21.58 -15.46
N ARG A 149 3.20 22.23 -14.76
CA ARG A 149 2.27 23.20 -15.35
C ARG A 149 2.43 24.57 -14.70
N ARG A 150 2.47 25.60 -15.54
CA ARG A 150 2.36 27.00 -15.11
C ARG A 150 0.88 27.35 -14.97
N LEU A 151 0.42 27.46 -13.73
CA LEU A 151 -0.95 27.80 -13.41
C LEU A 151 -1.13 29.33 -13.39
N LYS A 152 -2.31 29.81 -13.81
CA LYS A 152 -2.60 31.25 -13.88
C LYS A 152 -2.44 31.90 -12.50
N GLY A 153 -1.51 32.85 -12.40
CA GLY A 153 -1.25 33.62 -11.19
C GLY A 153 -0.28 32.97 -10.20
N ILE A 154 0.36 31.85 -10.58
CA ILE A 154 1.37 31.16 -9.77
C ILE A 154 2.71 31.26 -10.51
N PHE A 155 3.73 31.78 -9.84
CA PHE A 155 5.03 32.08 -10.44
C PHE A 155 5.86 30.83 -10.76
N GLU A 156 5.87 29.86 -9.85
CA GLU A 156 6.62 28.62 -10.01
C GLU A 156 5.76 27.54 -10.69
N PRO A 157 6.31 26.79 -11.66
CA PRO A 157 5.63 25.62 -12.21
C PRO A 157 5.35 24.59 -11.11
N ILE A 158 4.16 23.99 -11.14
CA ILE A 158 3.78 22.94 -10.20
C ILE A 158 3.72 21.62 -10.97
N ARG A 159 4.41 20.59 -10.47
CA ARG A 159 4.26 19.21 -10.97
C ARG A 159 2.87 18.69 -10.63
N ILE A 160 2.15 18.15 -11.62
CA ILE A 160 0.78 17.65 -11.45
C ILE A 160 0.73 16.17 -11.82
N TYR A 161 0.05 15.40 -10.97
CA TYR A 161 -0.23 13.99 -11.19
C TYR A 161 -1.73 13.79 -11.37
N ARG A 162 -2.11 12.98 -12.36
CA ARG A 162 -3.49 12.56 -12.56
C ARG A 162 -3.71 11.22 -11.89
N VAL A 163 -4.77 11.13 -11.08
CA VAL A 163 -5.20 9.88 -10.45
C VAL A 163 -5.83 9.00 -11.53
N THR A 164 -5.28 7.80 -11.70
CA THR A 164 -5.76 6.80 -12.67
C THR A 164 -6.62 5.74 -11.95
N GLU A 165 -6.83 4.59 -12.60
CA GLU A 165 -7.68 3.51 -12.10
C GLU A 165 -7.23 2.99 -10.72
N LEU A 166 -8.16 2.34 -10.00
CA LEU A 166 -7.81 1.60 -8.80
C LEU A 166 -6.86 0.47 -9.19
N VAL A 167 -5.72 0.41 -8.52
CA VAL A 167 -4.71 -0.62 -8.76
C VAL A 167 -4.89 -1.65 -7.66
N ASP A 168 -5.06 -2.93 -8.01
CA ASP A 168 -5.01 -3.99 -6.99
C ASP A 168 -3.59 -4.24 -6.49
N ARG A 169 -2.60 -3.73 -7.23
CA ARG A 169 -1.21 -4.11 -7.13
C ARG A 169 -0.48 -3.31 -6.07
N HIS A 170 -1.02 -3.21 -4.87
CA HIS A 170 -0.23 -2.71 -3.74
C HIS A 170 0.64 -3.80 -3.13
N LEU A 171 1.54 -4.34 -3.96
CA LEU A 171 2.36 -5.47 -3.55
C LEU A 171 3.35 -5.17 -2.42
N TYR A 172 3.54 -3.90 -2.03
CA TYR A 172 4.26 -3.54 -0.79
C TYR A 172 3.84 -2.16 -0.24
N GLN A 173 2.53 -1.86 -0.16
CA GLN A 173 2.10 -0.62 0.52
C GLN A 173 1.66 -0.82 1.97
N PHE A 174 2.26 0.04 2.77
CA PHE A 174 2.03 0.41 4.16
C PHE A 174 0.68 1.06 4.44
N ALA A 175 -0.31 0.97 3.55
CA ALA A 175 -1.62 1.57 3.81
C ALA A 175 -2.22 0.82 5.01
N PRO A 176 -2.21 1.42 6.20
CA PRO A 176 -2.61 0.71 7.38
C PRO A 176 -4.12 0.47 7.27
N THR A 177 -4.57 -0.75 7.55
CA THR A 177 -6.01 -1.06 7.52
C THR A 177 -6.80 -0.30 8.57
N ARG A 178 -6.12 0.30 9.55
CA ARG A 178 -6.70 1.15 10.58
C ARG A 178 -5.85 2.42 10.77
N SER A 179 -6.50 3.55 11.03
CA SER A 179 -5.79 4.81 11.31
C SER A 179 -5.16 4.84 12.71
N SER A 180 -5.55 3.92 13.62
CA SER A 180 -5.02 3.78 14.97
C SER A 180 -5.33 2.38 15.54
N PRO A 181 -4.51 1.85 16.48
CA PRO A 181 -4.85 0.62 17.21
C PRO A 181 -6.04 0.85 18.14
N ASN A 182 -6.90 -0.16 18.32
CA ASN A 182 -8.13 -0.06 19.12
C ASN A 182 -7.91 0.17 20.63
N ALA A 183 -6.69 -0.05 21.17
CA ALA A 183 -6.31 0.27 22.55
C ALA A 183 -4.79 0.13 22.76
N ALA A 184 -4.27 0.76 23.81
CA ALA A 184 -2.93 0.48 24.32
C ALA A 184 -2.81 -0.99 24.71
N GLN A 185 -1.80 -1.69 24.20
CA GLN A 185 -1.51 -3.07 24.61
C GLN A 185 -0.40 -3.07 25.68
N PRO A 186 -0.51 -3.87 26.75
CA PRO A 186 0.62 -4.04 27.65
C PRO A 186 1.80 -4.63 26.87
N PRO A 187 3.04 -4.20 27.16
CA PRO A 187 4.22 -4.69 26.44
C PRO A 187 4.37 -6.19 26.64
N ARG A 188 4.54 -6.93 25.54
CA ARG A 188 4.82 -8.37 25.58
C ARG A 188 6.21 -8.63 26.15
N THR A 189 6.43 -9.80 26.74
CA THR A 189 7.79 -10.22 27.13
C THR A 189 8.67 -10.38 25.90
N ASN A 190 9.96 -10.03 26.01
CA ASN A 190 10.94 -10.10 24.92
C ASN A 190 10.42 -9.51 23.61
N SER A 191 9.96 -8.26 23.64
CA SER A 191 9.31 -7.63 22.48
C SER A 191 10.00 -6.35 22.05
N ILE A 192 10.08 -6.14 20.74
CA ILE A 192 10.78 -5.02 20.14
C ILE A 192 10.09 -4.48 18.89
N ALA A 193 10.23 -3.19 18.63
CA ALA A 193 10.00 -2.59 17.32
C ALA A 193 11.26 -1.88 16.83
N VAL A 194 11.49 -1.91 15.51
CA VAL A 194 12.52 -1.08 14.86
C VAL A 194 11.80 0.12 14.25
N ALA A 195 11.95 1.29 14.87
CA ALA A 195 11.46 2.53 14.32
C ALA A 195 12.23 2.87 13.04
N ARG A 196 11.56 3.54 12.10
CA ARG A 196 12.18 3.98 10.85
C ARG A 196 13.40 4.85 11.14
N PHE A 197 14.55 4.46 10.60
CA PHE A 197 15.76 5.25 10.74
C PHE A 197 15.63 6.58 9.99
N ASP A 198 16.15 7.64 10.59
CA ASP A 198 16.18 8.96 9.98
C ASP A 198 17.40 9.14 9.06
N ILE A 199 17.28 10.02 8.07
CA ILE A 199 18.44 10.53 7.35
C ILE A 199 18.97 11.73 8.14
N ALA A 200 20.25 11.71 8.52
CA ALA A 200 20.80 12.83 9.28
C ALA A 200 20.84 14.12 8.42
N PRO A 201 20.59 15.31 9.01
CA PRO A 201 20.61 16.57 8.29
C PRO A 201 21.92 16.82 7.52
N GLY A 202 21.81 17.39 6.31
CA GLY A 202 22.95 17.76 5.46
C GLY A 202 23.48 16.64 4.55
N ALA A 203 22.68 15.61 4.27
CA ALA A 203 22.95 14.69 3.17
C ALA A 203 22.80 15.40 1.81
N ILE A 204 23.73 15.17 0.89
CA ILE A 204 23.79 15.84 -0.43
C ILE A 204 22.93 15.10 -1.47
N ALA A 205 22.67 13.82 -1.26
CA ALA A 205 21.87 12.96 -2.12
C ALA A 205 20.75 12.29 -1.29
N ASP A 206 19.69 11.85 -1.98
CA ASP A 206 18.62 11.07 -1.35
C ASP A 206 19.18 9.72 -0.86
N GLN A 207 19.12 9.52 0.46
CA GLN A 207 19.56 8.30 1.16
C GLN A 207 18.38 7.58 1.82
N SER A 208 17.15 7.90 1.41
CA SER A 208 15.93 7.28 1.95
C SER A 208 15.94 5.77 1.75
N PHE A 209 16.43 5.31 0.59
CA PHE A 209 16.57 3.88 0.30
C PHE A 209 17.44 3.15 1.32
N LEU A 210 18.48 3.80 1.85
CA LEU A 210 19.41 3.23 2.82
C LEU A 210 18.79 3.15 4.22
N ALA A 211 18.16 4.25 4.67
CA ALA A 211 17.42 4.29 5.93
C ALA A 211 16.29 3.25 5.95
N ASP A 212 15.50 3.20 4.88
CA ASP A 212 14.40 2.24 4.75
C ASP A 212 14.94 0.81 4.62
N GLY A 213 16.05 0.59 3.91
CA GLY A 213 16.68 -0.72 3.74
C GLY A 213 17.23 -1.32 5.03
N ILE A 214 17.93 -0.52 5.84
CA ILE A 214 18.48 -0.99 7.13
C ILE A 214 17.36 -1.24 8.14
N THR A 215 16.31 -0.40 8.13
CA THR A 215 15.12 -0.65 8.95
C THR A 215 14.49 -2.01 8.59
N ASP A 216 14.41 -2.34 7.30
CA ASP A 216 13.92 -3.65 6.83
C ASP A 216 14.80 -4.79 7.27
N ASP A 217 16.10 -4.72 6.98
CA ASP A 217 17.02 -5.82 7.28
C ASP A 217 17.13 -6.08 8.79
N LEU A 218 17.16 -5.02 9.63
CA LEU A 218 17.12 -5.19 11.09
C LEU A 218 15.81 -5.83 11.56
N THR A 219 14.67 -5.42 11.01
CA THR A 219 13.37 -5.99 11.38
C THR A 219 13.31 -7.47 10.97
N LEU A 220 13.73 -7.79 9.75
CA LEU A 220 13.73 -9.14 9.21
C LEU A 220 14.64 -10.06 10.03
N GLU A 221 15.90 -9.69 10.21
CA GLU A 221 16.89 -10.50 10.95
C GLU A 221 16.46 -10.74 12.41
N LEU A 222 15.93 -9.72 13.10
CA LEU A 222 15.36 -9.90 14.44
C LEU A 222 14.14 -10.81 14.43
N SER A 223 13.29 -10.75 13.40
CA SER A 223 12.08 -11.58 13.26
C SER A 223 12.38 -13.07 13.03
N ARG A 224 13.63 -13.41 12.69
CA ARG A 224 14.10 -14.79 12.57
C ARG A 224 14.45 -15.42 13.92
N LEU A 225 14.61 -14.62 14.98
CA LEU A 225 14.88 -15.11 16.34
C LEU A 225 13.60 -15.59 17.00
N LYS A 226 13.53 -16.87 17.38
CA LYS A 226 12.28 -17.51 17.83
C LYS A 226 11.81 -16.97 19.19
N GLY A 227 12.76 -16.61 20.05
CA GLY A 227 12.48 -16.10 21.40
C GLY A 227 12.13 -14.61 21.47
N LEU A 228 12.01 -13.94 20.32
CA LEU A 228 11.81 -12.49 20.23
C LEU A 228 10.51 -12.17 19.50
N PHE A 229 9.63 -11.41 20.14
CA PHE A 229 8.50 -10.80 19.47
C PHE A 229 8.98 -9.53 18.76
N VAL A 230 8.73 -9.43 17.45
CA VAL A 230 9.13 -8.26 16.66
C VAL A 230 7.88 -7.67 16.02
N SER A 231 7.60 -6.40 16.31
CA SER A 231 6.54 -5.68 15.59
C SER A 231 6.98 -5.48 14.14
N SER A 232 6.05 -5.65 13.21
CA SER A 232 6.38 -5.55 11.78
C SER A 232 6.88 -4.15 11.40
N ARG A 233 7.65 -4.10 10.30
CA ARG A 233 8.10 -2.83 9.71
C ARG A 233 6.93 -1.98 9.23
N SER A 234 5.85 -2.60 8.74
CA SER A 234 4.65 -1.86 8.34
C SER A 234 3.97 -1.19 9.51
N ALA A 235 3.88 -1.87 10.65
CA ALA A 235 3.31 -1.29 11.86
C ALA A 235 4.13 -0.11 12.37
N ALA A 236 5.46 -0.26 12.43
CA ALA A 236 6.35 0.82 12.86
C ALA A 236 6.33 2.03 11.91
N THR A 237 6.21 1.78 10.60
CA THR A 237 6.15 2.83 9.57
C THR A 237 4.80 3.55 9.54
N ALA A 238 3.71 2.88 9.93
CA ALA A 238 2.38 3.48 9.99
C ALA A 238 2.25 4.54 11.09
N LEU A 239 3.13 4.51 12.10
CA LEU A 239 3.13 5.49 13.18
C LEU A 239 3.82 6.79 12.74
N THR A 240 3.17 7.92 13.03
CA THR A 240 3.74 9.26 12.80
C THR A 240 4.61 9.75 13.94
N THR A 241 4.45 9.16 15.13
CA THR A 241 5.24 9.47 16.32
C THR A 241 6.61 8.83 16.24
N LYS A 242 7.61 9.52 16.80
CA LYS A 242 8.97 9.02 16.99
C LYS A 242 9.28 8.73 18.45
N ASP A 243 8.32 8.97 19.35
CA ASP A 243 8.49 8.74 20.78
C ASP A 243 8.47 7.23 21.07
N PRO A 244 9.57 6.65 21.58
CA PRO A 244 9.64 5.24 21.95
C PRO A 244 8.52 4.79 22.89
N VAL A 245 8.10 5.65 23.83
CA VAL A 245 7.04 5.33 24.79
C VAL A 245 5.70 5.17 24.08
N GLU A 246 5.38 6.12 23.20
CA GLU A 246 4.15 6.06 22.41
C GLU A 246 4.15 4.90 21.43
N ILE A 247 5.27 4.65 20.74
CA ILE A 247 5.45 3.49 19.86
C ILE A 247 5.23 2.19 20.64
N GLY A 248 5.88 2.04 21.79
CA GLY A 248 5.74 0.85 22.65
C GLY A 248 4.31 0.61 23.10
N ARG A 249 3.61 1.67 23.52
CA ARG A 249 2.20 1.62 23.91
C ARG A 249 1.28 1.21 22.76
N LEU A 250 1.52 1.74 21.56
CA LEU A 250 0.69 1.48 20.38
C LEU A 250 0.93 0.09 19.78
N LEU A 251 2.17 -0.41 19.82
CA LEU A 251 2.55 -1.71 19.24
C LEU A 251 2.61 -2.84 20.27
N GLY A 252 2.50 -2.53 21.57
CA GLY A 252 2.60 -3.52 22.65
C GLY A 252 4.00 -4.12 22.75
N VAL A 253 5.04 -3.30 22.54
CA VAL A 253 6.45 -3.72 22.62
C VAL A 253 7.15 -3.07 23.82
N GLY A 254 8.05 -3.81 24.47
CA GLY A 254 8.83 -3.36 25.63
C GLY A 254 10.08 -2.56 25.27
N TYR A 255 10.54 -2.68 24.02
CA TYR A 255 11.71 -1.96 23.53
C TYR A 255 11.49 -1.37 22.14
N VAL A 256 12.17 -0.25 21.86
CA VAL A 256 12.24 0.35 20.53
C VAL A 256 13.69 0.61 20.16
N VAL A 257 14.10 0.12 18.99
CA VAL A 257 15.33 0.54 18.32
C VAL A 257 15.01 1.74 17.46
N SER A 258 15.75 2.82 17.63
CA SER A 258 15.63 4.04 16.81
C SER A 258 17.02 4.57 16.47
N GLY A 259 17.11 5.35 15.40
CA GLY A 259 18.41 5.84 14.96
C GLY A 259 18.36 6.74 13.73
N SER A 260 19.54 7.15 13.31
CA SER A 260 19.73 7.92 12.09
C SER A 260 20.96 7.43 11.34
N ILE A 261 20.91 7.49 10.02
CA ILE A 261 22.02 7.15 9.16
C ILE A 261 22.44 8.33 8.29
N ARG A 262 23.74 8.38 7.98
CA ARG A 262 24.30 9.28 6.98
C ARG A 262 25.51 8.62 6.33
N GLN A 263 25.50 8.59 5.01
CA GLN A 263 26.65 8.23 4.20
C GLN A 263 27.27 9.51 3.60
N ALA A 264 28.59 9.63 3.68
CA ALA A 264 29.36 10.70 3.05
C ALA A 264 30.59 10.09 2.36
N GLY A 265 30.50 9.90 1.04
CA GLY A 265 31.49 9.10 0.33
C GLY A 265 31.44 7.64 0.82
N ASP A 266 32.59 7.11 1.24
CA ASP A 266 32.69 5.77 1.84
C ASP A 266 32.34 5.78 3.34
N ASP A 267 32.35 6.93 4.02
CA ASP A 267 32.09 6.98 5.45
C ASP A 267 30.60 6.86 5.76
N LEU A 268 30.24 5.80 6.49
CA LEU A 268 28.94 5.57 7.08
C LEU A 268 28.93 5.99 8.54
N ARG A 269 28.01 6.87 8.90
CA ARG A 269 27.69 7.20 10.29
C ARG A 269 26.29 6.68 10.65
N VAL A 270 26.24 5.85 11.69
CA VAL A 270 25.01 5.32 12.28
C VAL A 270 24.93 5.81 13.72
N ASN A 271 23.87 6.54 14.05
CA ASN A 271 23.48 6.78 15.44
C ASN A 271 22.34 5.81 15.75
N ILE A 272 22.41 5.10 16.87
CA ILE A 272 21.39 4.12 17.25
C ILE A 272 21.18 4.14 18.77
N SER A 273 19.94 3.92 19.18
CA SER A 273 19.56 3.74 20.58
C SER A 273 18.56 2.60 20.74
N LEU A 274 18.70 1.87 21.83
CA LEU A 274 17.69 0.95 22.34
C LEU A 274 17.04 1.58 23.57
N THR A 275 15.73 1.78 23.52
CA THR A 275 14.95 2.45 24.57
C THR A 275 13.88 1.50 25.09
N GLU A 276 13.76 1.40 26.42
CA GLU A 276 12.64 0.72 27.09
C GLU A 276 11.40 1.62 27.07
N THR A 277 10.23 1.05 26.84
CA THR A 277 9.02 1.81 26.46
C THR A 277 8.09 2.19 27.61
N GLY A 278 8.29 1.64 28.81
CA GLY A 278 7.52 1.96 30.00
C GLY A 278 7.78 3.38 30.50
N GLU A 279 9.05 3.74 30.71
CA GLU A 279 9.45 5.08 31.16
C GLU A 279 10.26 5.86 30.12
N GLY A 280 10.59 5.25 28.97
CA GLY A 280 11.43 5.85 27.95
C GLY A 280 12.92 5.81 28.30
N LEU A 281 13.34 4.84 29.13
CA LEU A 281 14.73 4.72 29.56
C LEU A 281 15.62 4.22 28.41
N VAL A 282 16.59 5.03 28.01
CA VAL A 282 17.62 4.62 27.05
C VAL A 282 18.54 3.59 27.72
N ILE A 283 18.45 2.33 27.30
CA ILE A 283 19.28 1.24 27.83
C ILE A 283 20.72 1.37 27.33
N TRP A 284 20.87 1.72 26.05
CA TRP A 284 22.14 2.12 25.48
C TRP A 284 21.94 2.95 24.22
N SER A 285 22.95 3.75 23.90
CA SER A 285 23.07 4.49 22.66
C SER A 285 24.49 4.37 22.12
N ASP A 286 24.63 4.34 20.80
CA ASP A 286 25.93 4.27 20.16
C ASP A 286 26.02 5.20 18.95
N ARG A 287 27.26 5.59 18.64
CA ARG A 287 27.61 6.40 17.48
C ARG A 287 28.74 5.71 16.74
N ILE A 288 28.37 5.04 15.67
CA ILE A 288 29.27 4.22 14.87
C ILE A 288 29.68 5.01 13.64
N THR A 289 30.97 5.08 13.37
CA THR A 289 31.52 5.60 12.12
C THR A 289 32.46 4.56 11.53
N ARG A 290 32.12 4.06 10.34
CA ARG A 290 32.79 2.96 9.64
C ARG A 290 32.68 3.17 8.13
N PRO A 291 33.55 2.55 7.32
CA PRO A 291 33.35 2.45 5.88
C PRO A 291 32.02 1.77 5.54
N PHE A 292 31.38 2.15 4.44
CA PHE A 292 30.12 1.57 3.97
C PHE A 292 30.25 0.06 3.74
N ARG A 293 31.44 -0.39 3.32
CA ARG A 293 31.75 -1.81 3.17
C ARG A 293 31.60 -2.65 4.46
N GLU A 294 31.55 -2.03 5.63
CA GLU A 294 31.37 -2.67 6.94
C GLU A 294 29.95 -2.51 7.48
N LEU A 295 28.99 -1.99 6.69
CA LEU A 295 27.59 -1.79 7.12
C LEU A 295 26.96 -3.06 7.67
N LEU A 296 27.16 -4.21 7.02
CA LEU A 296 26.56 -5.47 7.45
C LEU A 296 27.14 -5.95 8.79
N ASP A 297 28.42 -5.68 9.05
CA ASP A 297 29.04 -5.97 10.36
C ASP A 297 28.45 -5.10 11.46
N VAL A 298 28.21 -3.82 11.15
CA VAL A 298 27.51 -2.90 12.07
C VAL A 298 26.10 -3.41 12.39
N MET A 299 25.34 -3.90 11.39
CA MET A 299 24.02 -4.48 11.63
C MET A 299 24.10 -5.73 12.50
N ASP A 300 25.09 -6.60 12.28
CA ASP A 300 25.29 -7.80 13.08
C ASP A 300 25.63 -7.50 14.54
N GLU A 301 26.47 -6.48 14.80
CA GLU A 301 26.76 -5.99 16.14
C GLU A 301 25.48 -5.47 16.83
N ILE A 302 24.64 -4.73 16.08
CA ILE A 302 23.36 -4.22 16.58
C ILE A 302 22.41 -5.37 16.92
N ILE A 303 22.21 -6.33 16.02
CA ILE A 303 21.30 -7.46 16.21
C ILE A 303 21.74 -8.29 17.43
N ALA A 304 23.02 -8.62 17.54
CA ALA A 304 23.55 -9.38 18.66
C ALA A 304 23.36 -8.65 20.00
N ARG A 305 23.60 -7.33 20.04
CA ARG A 305 23.43 -6.51 21.24
C ARG A 305 21.97 -6.37 21.64
N VAL A 306 21.07 -6.17 20.67
CA VAL A 306 19.62 -6.15 20.88
C VAL A 306 19.15 -7.48 21.45
N ALA A 307 19.51 -8.59 20.79
CA ALA A 307 19.14 -9.94 21.22
C ALA A 307 19.61 -10.25 22.65
N ALA A 308 20.85 -9.89 22.99
CA ALA A 308 21.39 -10.05 24.34
C ALA A 308 20.67 -9.19 25.38
N THR A 309 20.23 -7.98 25.02
CA THR A 309 19.55 -7.06 25.95
C THR A 309 18.10 -7.43 26.17
N VAL A 310 17.36 -7.75 25.10
CA VAL A 310 15.91 -7.97 25.13
C VAL A 310 15.55 -9.39 25.53
N SER A 311 16.26 -10.40 25.02
CA SER A 311 15.98 -11.81 25.30
C SER A 311 16.87 -12.40 26.41
N GLY A 312 17.91 -11.67 26.83
CA GLY A 312 18.85 -12.08 27.88
C GLY A 312 19.87 -13.13 27.45
N ARG A 313 19.40 -14.31 27.00
CA ARG A 313 20.25 -15.38 26.47
C ARG A 313 19.73 -15.80 25.10
N VAL A 314 20.51 -15.51 24.06
CA VAL A 314 20.33 -16.08 22.72
C VAL A 314 21.56 -16.91 22.41
N GLU A 315 21.37 -18.16 21.99
CA GLU A 315 22.50 -19.01 21.63
C GLU A 315 23.19 -18.47 20.37
N GLN A 316 24.52 -18.53 20.32
CA GLN A 316 25.27 -18.12 19.12
C GLN A 316 24.87 -18.93 17.88
N SER A 317 24.47 -20.19 18.07
CA SER A 317 23.90 -21.08 17.04
C SER A 317 22.60 -20.52 16.45
N GLU A 318 21.72 -19.95 17.28
CA GLU A 318 20.48 -19.30 16.83
C GLU A 318 20.77 -18.04 16.03
N LEU A 319 21.67 -17.17 16.52
CA LEU A 319 22.10 -15.98 15.79
C LEU A 319 22.75 -16.35 14.44
N ALA A 320 23.59 -17.38 14.41
CA ALA A 320 24.23 -17.83 13.17
C ALA A 320 23.22 -18.43 12.18
N ALA A 321 22.25 -19.21 12.66
CA ALA A 321 21.18 -19.78 11.82
C ALA A 321 20.18 -18.74 11.31
N ALA A 322 20.06 -17.61 12.02
CA ALA A 322 19.20 -16.49 11.67
C ALA A 322 19.84 -15.52 10.66
N ARG A 323 21.12 -15.66 10.29
CA ARG A 323 21.78 -14.79 9.32
C ARG A 323 21.46 -15.15 7.89
N LEU A 324 21.18 -14.15 7.05
CA LEU A 324 21.13 -14.31 5.59
C LEU A 324 22.54 -14.37 4.99
N LYS A 325 22.66 -14.96 3.80
CA LYS A 325 23.91 -14.92 3.06
C LYS A 325 24.22 -13.49 2.65
N ARG A 326 25.42 -13.04 3.01
CA ARG A 326 25.91 -11.70 2.68
C ARG A 326 26.39 -11.62 1.22
N PRO A 327 26.23 -10.46 0.56
CA PRO A 327 26.95 -10.18 -0.67
C PRO A 327 28.46 -10.07 -0.42
N GLU A 328 29.25 -10.49 -1.40
CA GLU A 328 30.70 -10.28 -1.46
C GLU A 328 31.04 -8.86 -1.92
N ASN A 329 30.12 -8.20 -2.66
CA ASN A 329 30.28 -6.84 -3.15
C ASN A 329 29.18 -5.91 -2.63
N MET A 330 29.55 -4.94 -1.78
CA MET A 330 28.61 -3.99 -1.18
C MET A 330 27.97 -3.01 -2.18
N THR A 331 28.53 -2.86 -3.38
CA THR A 331 27.85 -2.15 -4.47
C THR A 331 26.58 -2.90 -4.90
N ALA A 332 26.63 -4.23 -4.93
CA ALA A 332 25.45 -5.04 -5.21
C ALA A 332 24.38 -4.86 -4.13
N TYR A 333 24.79 -4.75 -2.87
CA TYR A 333 23.87 -4.44 -1.77
C TYR A 333 23.20 -3.08 -1.93
N GLU A 334 23.95 -2.02 -2.28
CA GLU A 334 23.37 -0.70 -2.53
C GLU A 334 22.33 -0.74 -3.67
N TYR A 335 22.65 -1.40 -4.79
CA TYR A 335 21.72 -1.59 -5.90
C TYR A 335 20.48 -2.37 -5.50
N TYR A 336 20.63 -3.40 -4.66
CA TYR A 336 19.51 -4.14 -4.11
C TYR A 336 18.58 -3.25 -3.27
N LEU A 337 19.12 -2.41 -2.39
CA LEU A 337 18.30 -1.48 -1.58
C LEU A 337 17.57 -0.44 -2.44
N ARG A 338 18.21 0.06 -3.51
CA ARG A 338 17.55 0.94 -4.49
C ARG A 338 16.43 0.21 -5.23
N GLY A 339 16.67 -1.04 -5.64
CA GLY A 339 15.65 -1.89 -6.24
C GLY A 339 14.45 -2.10 -5.32
N LEU A 340 14.69 -2.34 -4.02
CA LEU A 340 13.63 -2.43 -3.02
C LEU A 340 12.84 -1.12 -2.88
N ASP A 341 13.49 0.04 -2.92
CA ASP A 341 12.78 1.32 -2.81
C ASP A 341 11.80 1.55 -3.96
N HIS A 342 12.21 1.19 -5.19
CA HIS A 342 11.29 1.17 -6.34
C HIS A 342 10.25 0.05 -6.23
N HIS A 343 10.63 -1.13 -5.71
CA HIS A 343 9.71 -2.26 -5.54
C HIS A 343 8.52 -1.91 -4.64
N ARG A 344 8.76 -1.14 -3.57
CA ARG A 344 7.69 -0.61 -2.68
C ARG A 344 6.67 0.26 -3.41
N LEU A 345 7.01 0.78 -4.58
CA LEU A 345 6.19 1.67 -5.41
C LEU A 345 5.64 1.00 -6.67
N VAL A 346 5.80 -0.33 -6.82
CA VAL A 346 5.28 -1.11 -7.97
C VAL A 346 3.78 -0.89 -8.22
N GLY A 347 3.00 -0.65 -7.17
CA GLY A 347 1.56 -0.37 -7.28
C GLY A 347 1.18 1.04 -7.72
N VAL A 348 2.15 1.95 -7.83
CA VAL A 348 1.91 3.36 -8.14
C VAL A 348 1.95 3.59 -9.65
N SER A 349 2.91 2.97 -10.33
CA SER A 349 3.13 3.05 -11.77
C SER A 349 4.03 1.90 -12.24
N ASP A 350 3.79 1.41 -13.46
CA ASP A 350 4.63 0.40 -14.10
C ASP A 350 6.10 0.85 -14.24
N THR A 351 6.37 2.16 -14.28
CA THR A 351 7.74 2.69 -14.27
C THR A 351 8.53 2.21 -13.06
N HIS A 352 7.90 2.10 -11.88
CA HIS A 352 8.58 1.62 -10.68
C HIS A 352 8.93 0.13 -10.76
N ILE A 353 8.12 -0.68 -11.48
CA ILE A 353 8.44 -2.09 -11.74
C ILE A 353 9.71 -2.19 -12.56
N HIS A 354 9.78 -1.45 -13.67
CA HIS A 354 10.94 -1.46 -14.56
C HIS A 354 12.20 -0.94 -13.87
N GLU A 355 12.11 0.14 -13.09
CA GLU A 355 13.25 0.65 -12.32
C GLU A 355 13.71 -0.35 -11.25
N ALA A 356 12.78 -1.00 -10.54
CA ALA A 356 13.13 -2.04 -9.56
C ALA A 356 13.89 -3.19 -10.23
N MET A 357 13.37 -3.70 -11.35
CA MET A 357 14.03 -4.76 -12.13
C MET A 357 15.43 -4.34 -12.59
N ALA A 358 15.58 -3.14 -13.15
CA ALA A 358 16.88 -2.63 -13.62
C ALA A 358 17.90 -2.51 -12.48
N TRP A 359 17.49 -2.07 -11.29
CA TRP A 359 18.37 -2.04 -10.12
C TRP A 359 18.76 -3.43 -9.63
N PHE A 360 17.82 -4.39 -9.61
CA PHE A 360 18.14 -5.77 -9.27
C PHE A 360 19.07 -6.41 -10.29
N GLU A 361 18.92 -6.14 -11.59
CA GLU A 361 19.83 -6.63 -12.65
C GLU A 361 21.26 -6.08 -12.46
N ARG A 362 21.40 -4.80 -12.10
CA ARG A 362 22.69 -4.21 -11.73
C ARG A 362 23.29 -4.89 -10.50
N SER A 363 22.45 -5.21 -9.50
CA SER A 363 22.87 -5.94 -8.30
C SER A 363 23.39 -7.34 -8.65
N MET A 364 22.65 -8.11 -9.45
CA MET A 364 23.05 -9.45 -9.93
C MET A 364 24.35 -9.41 -10.74
N THR A 365 24.54 -8.36 -11.55
CA THR A 365 25.78 -8.18 -12.34
C THR A 365 26.98 -7.86 -11.44
N ALA A 366 26.77 -7.04 -10.40
CA ALA A 366 27.82 -6.64 -9.48
C ALA A 366 28.25 -7.77 -8.52
N ASP A 367 27.33 -8.67 -8.19
CA ASP A 367 27.57 -9.87 -7.38
C ASP A 367 26.65 -11.03 -7.80
N PRO A 368 27.11 -11.91 -8.69
CA PRO A 368 26.35 -13.10 -9.08
C PRO A 368 26.13 -14.12 -7.95
N GLY A 369 26.86 -14.00 -6.83
CA GLY A 369 26.73 -14.87 -5.66
C GLY A 369 25.65 -14.42 -4.67
N PHE A 370 25.10 -13.22 -4.86
CA PHE A 370 24.06 -12.62 -4.01
C PHE A 370 22.66 -13.01 -4.50
N GLY A 371 21.98 -13.89 -3.75
CA GLY A 371 20.70 -14.50 -4.17
C GLY A 371 19.47 -13.59 -4.13
N ARG A 372 19.37 -12.71 -3.11
CA ARG A 372 18.18 -11.87 -2.84
C ARG A 372 17.69 -11.05 -4.05
N PRO A 373 18.56 -10.41 -4.86
CA PRO A 373 18.13 -9.66 -6.04
C PRO A 373 17.42 -10.53 -7.09
N PHE A 374 17.81 -11.80 -7.27
CA PHE A 374 17.17 -12.70 -8.23
C PHE A 374 15.70 -12.95 -7.85
N ALA A 375 15.44 -13.24 -6.57
CA ALA A 375 14.09 -13.45 -6.07
C ALA A 375 13.23 -12.17 -6.18
N MET A 376 13.76 -11.02 -5.73
CA MET A 376 13.03 -9.76 -5.76
C MET A 376 12.78 -9.22 -7.18
N HIS A 377 13.68 -9.52 -8.12
CA HIS A 377 13.46 -9.22 -9.54
C HIS A 377 12.22 -9.95 -10.07
N VAL A 378 12.11 -11.26 -9.80
CA VAL A 378 10.92 -12.05 -10.16
C VAL A 378 9.66 -11.51 -9.49
N CYS A 379 9.75 -11.12 -8.21
CA CYS A 379 8.61 -10.53 -7.50
C CYS A 379 8.13 -9.24 -8.17
N SER A 380 9.04 -8.35 -8.61
CA SER A 380 8.69 -7.16 -9.40
C SER A 380 8.08 -7.56 -10.75
N TRP A 381 8.77 -8.42 -11.49
CA TRP A 381 8.42 -8.84 -12.85
C TRP A 381 7.05 -9.52 -12.93
N SER A 382 6.60 -10.21 -11.88
CA SER A 382 5.29 -10.87 -11.81
C SER A 382 4.08 -9.96 -12.06
N ASN A 383 4.30 -8.65 -12.10
CA ASN A 383 3.28 -7.65 -12.41
C ASN A 383 3.23 -7.28 -13.90
N LEU A 384 4.20 -7.65 -14.71
CA LEU A 384 4.21 -7.26 -16.11
C LEU A 384 3.54 -8.31 -17.00
N PRO A 385 2.92 -7.89 -18.13
CA PRO A 385 2.39 -8.83 -19.13
C PRO A 385 3.46 -9.75 -19.72
N SER A 386 4.73 -9.37 -19.63
CA SER A 386 5.87 -10.17 -20.09
C SER A 386 6.23 -11.31 -19.14
N PHE A 387 5.59 -11.43 -17.97
CA PHE A 387 5.92 -12.43 -16.97
C PHE A 387 5.78 -13.86 -17.51
N ASP A 388 6.86 -14.62 -17.45
CA ASP A 388 6.90 -16.03 -17.80
C ASP A 388 7.14 -16.88 -16.54
N LEU A 389 6.23 -17.83 -16.29
CA LEU A 389 6.28 -18.66 -15.09
C LEU A 389 7.49 -19.60 -15.04
N HIS A 390 7.95 -20.08 -16.20
CA HIS A 390 9.04 -21.04 -16.27
C HIS A 390 10.38 -20.37 -16.01
N GLU A 391 10.63 -19.23 -16.65
CA GLU A 391 11.83 -18.41 -16.41
C GLU A 391 11.87 -17.90 -14.96
N ALA A 392 10.72 -17.45 -14.44
CA ALA A 392 10.59 -17.05 -13.04
C ALA A 392 10.97 -18.18 -12.07
N GLU A 393 10.51 -19.41 -12.33
CA GLU A 393 10.86 -20.58 -11.51
C GLU A 393 12.38 -20.83 -11.53
N GLN A 394 13.01 -20.81 -12.71
CA GLN A 394 14.45 -21.04 -12.82
C GLN A 394 15.26 -19.98 -12.05
N GLN A 395 14.87 -18.72 -12.15
CA GLN A 395 15.56 -17.61 -11.50
C GLN A 395 15.44 -17.68 -9.97
N VAL A 396 14.26 -18.02 -9.43
CA VAL A 396 14.10 -18.18 -7.97
C VAL A 396 14.77 -19.47 -7.47
N ALA A 397 14.79 -20.54 -8.27
CA ALA A 397 15.55 -21.75 -7.93
C ALA A 397 17.06 -21.45 -7.84
N HIS A 398 17.58 -20.58 -8.71
CA HIS A 398 18.95 -20.09 -8.62
C HIS A 398 19.18 -19.27 -7.34
N ALA A 399 18.25 -18.37 -6.99
CA ALA A 399 18.31 -17.61 -5.74
C ALA A 399 18.41 -18.53 -4.50
N LEU A 400 17.58 -19.57 -4.45
CA LEU A 400 17.57 -20.56 -3.37
C LEU A 400 18.81 -21.46 -3.35
N ALA A 401 19.42 -21.73 -4.50
CA ALA A 401 20.70 -22.44 -4.57
C ALA A 401 21.85 -21.58 -4.01
N LEU A 402 21.76 -20.25 -4.18
CA LEU A 402 22.72 -19.30 -3.62
C LEU A 402 22.54 -19.12 -2.11
N ASP A 403 21.29 -19.03 -1.63
CA ASP A 403 20.92 -18.93 -0.22
C ASP A 403 19.61 -19.71 0.08
N PRO A 404 19.69 -20.94 0.62
CA PRO A 404 18.52 -21.73 0.98
C PRO A 404 17.86 -21.30 2.30
N THR A 405 18.36 -20.23 2.93
CA THR A 405 17.84 -19.69 4.19
C THR A 405 17.07 -18.38 3.99
N ASP A 406 16.90 -17.92 2.75
CA ASP A 406 16.11 -16.73 2.43
C ASP A 406 14.60 -17.02 2.50
N PRO A 407 13.87 -16.49 3.50
CA PRO A 407 12.43 -16.70 3.64
C PRO A 407 11.63 -16.10 2.48
N GLU A 408 12.10 -15.00 1.89
CA GLU A 408 11.40 -14.29 0.82
C GLU A 408 11.54 -15.08 -0.49
N ALA A 409 12.72 -15.63 -0.78
CA ALA A 409 12.91 -16.54 -1.92
C ALA A 409 12.02 -17.79 -1.82
N HIS A 410 11.90 -18.39 -0.62
CA HIS A 410 10.96 -19.48 -0.38
C HIS A 410 9.51 -19.04 -0.61
N ARG A 411 9.09 -17.89 -0.05
CA ARG A 411 7.73 -17.36 -0.23
C ARG A 411 7.39 -17.09 -1.70
N ILE A 412 8.34 -16.57 -2.48
CA ILE A 412 8.16 -16.28 -3.91
C ILE A 412 8.07 -17.61 -4.69
N MET A 413 8.93 -18.57 -4.42
CA MET A 413 8.86 -19.90 -5.05
C MET A 413 7.51 -20.59 -4.74
N GLY A 414 7.03 -20.48 -3.51
CA GLY A 414 5.70 -20.98 -3.12
C GLY A 414 4.59 -20.39 -4.00
N ALA A 415 4.60 -19.08 -4.21
CA ALA A 415 3.64 -18.41 -5.08
C ALA A 415 3.77 -18.80 -6.57
N ILE A 416 4.98 -19.06 -7.07
CA ILE A 416 5.20 -19.56 -8.44
C ILE A 416 4.61 -20.97 -8.59
N LYS A 417 4.88 -21.85 -7.62
CA LYS A 417 4.37 -23.23 -7.61
C LYS A 417 2.85 -23.30 -7.50
N MET A 418 2.24 -22.37 -6.77
CA MET A 418 0.79 -22.20 -6.79
C MET A 418 0.26 -21.86 -8.18
N LYS A 419 0.87 -20.89 -8.86
CA LYS A 419 0.45 -20.47 -10.22
C LYS A 419 0.63 -21.56 -11.27
N SER A 420 1.56 -22.50 -11.08
CA SER A 420 1.73 -23.66 -11.95
C SER A 420 0.90 -24.88 -11.55
N GLY A 421 0.11 -24.79 -10.48
CA GLY A 421 -0.73 -25.88 -9.97
C GLY A 421 0.01 -26.95 -9.14
N ASP A 422 1.30 -26.77 -8.88
CA ASP A 422 2.10 -27.65 -8.02
C ASP A 422 1.95 -27.27 -6.54
N PHE A 423 0.77 -27.55 -5.99
CA PHE A 423 0.44 -27.23 -4.60
C PHE A 423 1.30 -27.98 -3.56
N ALA A 424 1.86 -29.14 -3.93
CA ALA A 424 2.73 -29.92 -3.05
C ALA A 424 4.07 -29.19 -2.83
N SER A 425 4.72 -28.76 -3.90
CA SER A 425 5.94 -27.95 -3.81
C SER A 425 5.64 -26.58 -3.18
N ALA A 426 4.50 -25.96 -3.51
CA ALA A 426 4.10 -24.70 -2.89
C ALA A 426 4.02 -24.81 -1.37
N ARG A 427 3.41 -25.89 -0.85
CA ARG A 427 3.34 -26.16 0.59
C ARG A 427 4.70 -26.21 1.23
N TYR A 428 5.64 -26.96 0.65
CA TYR A 428 7.00 -27.09 1.16
C TYR A 428 7.66 -25.70 1.32
N HIS A 429 7.58 -24.88 0.28
CA HIS A 429 8.19 -23.56 0.30
C HIS A 429 7.53 -22.60 1.29
N HIS A 430 6.20 -22.59 1.41
CA HIS A 430 5.52 -21.75 2.41
C HIS A 430 5.77 -22.20 3.85
N ILE A 431 5.84 -23.51 4.11
CA ILE A 431 6.27 -24.02 5.43
C ILE A 431 7.68 -23.53 5.73
N ARG A 432 8.60 -23.67 4.77
CA ARG A 432 9.99 -23.28 4.98
C ARG A 432 10.17 -21.78 5.22
N ALA A 433 9.46 -20.93 4.48
CA ALA A 433 9.46 -19.48 4.69
C ALA A 433 9.03 -19.12 6.13
N LYS A 434 7.94 -19.73 6.62
CA LYS A 434 7.44 -19.54 8.00
C LYS A 434 8.44 -20.01 9.06
N GLU A 435 9.13 -21.12 8.83
CA GLU A 435 10.13 -21.63 9.76
C GLU A 435 11.36 -20.72 9.86
N LEU A 436 11.75 -20.11 8.72
CA LEU A 436 12.90 -19.22 8.62
C LEU A 436 12.64 -17.84 9.24
N ALA A 437 11.41 -17.32 9.13
CA ALA A 437 10.99 -16.02 9.68
C ALA A 437 9.65 -16.13 10.44
N PRO A 438 9.64 -16.79 11.62
CA PRO A 438 8.40 -17.10 12.35
C PRO A 438 7.70 -15.90 12.98
N ASN A 439 8.40 -14.77 13.12
CA ASN A 439 7.88 -13.52 13.67
C ASN A 439 7.72 -12.42 12.61
N ASP A 440 7.79 -12.76 11.32
CA ASP A 440 7.57 -11.81 10.25
C ASP A 440 6.11 -11.84 9.78
N ALA A 441 5.37 -10.75 10.06
CA ALA A 441 3.95 -10.62 9.71
C ALA A 441 3.69 -10.72 8.20
N TYR A 442 4.62 -10.22 7.37
CA TYR A 442 4.50 -10.23 5.92
C TYR A 442 4.63 -11.67 5.38
N ILE A 443 5.66 -12.40 5.81
CA ILE A 443 5.85 -13.81 5.42
C ILE A 443 4.69 -14.68 5.87
N LEU A 444 4.19 -14.48 7.09
CA LEU A 444 3.01 -15.18 7.61
C LEU A 444 1.76 -14.88 6.79
N GLY A 445 1.45 -13.59 6.56
CA GLY A 445 0.27 -13.17 5.82
C GLY A 445 0.26 -13.66 4.36
N ARG A 446 1.38 -13.53 3.64
CA ARG A 446 1.51 -14.07 2.28
C ARG A 446 1.42 -15.59 2.22
N SER A 447 1.95 -16.27 3.23
CA SER A 447 1.89 -17.74 3.28
C SER A 447 0.50 -18.23 3.70
N ALA A 448 -0.31 -17.41 4.36
CA ALA A 448 -1.70 -17.76 4.69
C ALA A 448 -2.55 -17.91 3.43
N ALA A 449 -2.29 -17.09 2.40
CA ALA A 449 -2.96 -17.17 1.09
C ALA A 449 -2.91 -18.60 0.54
N PHE A 450 -1.76 -19.27 0.61
CA PHE A 450 -1.62 -20.66 0.17
C PHE A 450 -2.66 -21.59 0.81
N TYR A 451 -2.85 -21.48 2.13
CA TYR A 451 -3.79 -22.32 2.88
C TYR A 451 -5.25 -22.03 2.52
N VAL A 452 -5.59 -20.78 2.15
CA VAL A 452 -6.91 -20.46 1.59
C VAL A 452 -7.16 -21.25 0.32
N TYR A 453 -6.21 -21.22 -0.62
CA TYR A 453 -6.40 -21.81 -1.94
C TYR A 453 -6.38 -23.33 -1.97
N VAL A 454 -5.73 -23.99 -1.00
CA VAL A 454 -5.75 -25.46 -0.88
C VAL A 454 -6.88 -26.00 0.01
N GLY A 455 -7.85 -25.17 0.38
CA GLY A 455 -9.03 -25.57 1.17
C GLY A 455 -8.78 -25.69 2.68
N GLU A 456 -7.67 -25.15 3.18
CA GLU A 456 -7.30 -25.12 4.60
C GLU A 456 -7.54 -23.72 5.21
N ALA A 457 -8.69 -23.13 4.88
CA ALA A 457 -8.99 -21.73 5.21
C ALA A 457 -9.02 -21.43 6.72
N GLU A 458 -9.41 -22.37 7.59
CA GLU A 458 -9.32 -22.18 9.05
C GLU A 458 -7.86 -22.01 9.51
N HIS A 459 -6.93 -22.80 8.96
CA HIS A 459 -5.50 -22.63 9.27
C HIS A 459 -4.97 -21.30 8.72
N ALA A 460 -5.47 -20.85 7.56
CA ALA A 460 -5.16 -19.51 7.05
C ALA A 460 -5.60 -18.42 8.02
N LEU A 461 -6.81 -18.52 8.60
CA LEU A 461 -7.30 -17.57 9.61
C LEU A 461 -6.42 -17.54 10.87
N GLU A 462 -6.01 -18.70 11.39
CA GLU A 462 -5.07 -18.77 12.52
C GLU A 462 -3.75 -18.06 12.22
N MET A 463 -3.23 -18.22 11.00
CA MET A 463 -2.01 -17.54 10.56
C MET A 463 -2.21 -16.03 10.43
N LEU A 464 -3.36 -15.59 9.92
CA LEU A 464 -3.69 -14.17 9.79
C LEU A 464 -3.89 -13.52 11.15
N ASP A 465 -4.46 -14.22 12.14
CA ASP A 465 -4.55 -13.75 13.53
C ASP A 465 -3.16 -13.55 14.16
N ARG A 466 -2.24 -14.47 13.88
CA ARG A 466 -0.84 -14.31 14.29
C ARG A 466 -0.16 -13.14 13.58
N ALA A 467 -0.40 -12.96 12.28
CA ALA A 467 0.12 -11.82 11.54
C ALA A 467 -0.44 -10.49 12.10
N GLU A 468 -1.73 -10.41 12.41
CA GLU A 468 -2.37 -9.22 13.01
C GLU A 468 -1.85 -8.92 14.42
N THR A 469 -1.42 -9.96 15.15
CA THR A 469 -0.76 -9.81 16.45
C THR A 469 0.62 -9.16 16.33
N LEU A 470 1.37 -9.46 15.27
CA LEU A 470 2.69 -8.88 14.96
C LEU A 470 2.58 -7.51 14.26
N ASP A 471 1.47 -7.28 13.58
CA ASP A 471 1.17 -6.06 12.84
C ASP A 471 -0.31 -5.67 12.99
N PRO A 472 -0.66 -4.76 13.91
CA PRO A 472 -2.05 -4.32 14.07
C PRO A 472 -2.58 -3.48 12.90
N PHE A 473 -1.73 -3.19 11.92
CA PHE A 473 -1.99 -2.37 10.75
C PHE A 473 -1.82 -3.14 9.44
N LEU A 474 -1.99 -4.48 9.48
CA LEU A 474 -1.78 -5.38 8.33
C LEU A 474 -2.20 -4.70 7.02
N PRO A 475 -1.32 -4.68 6.01
CA PRO A 475 -1.66 -4.18 4.68
C PRO A 475 -2.97 -4.76 4.16
N VAL A 476 -3.67 -3.95 3.35
CA VAL A 476 -4.97 -4.32 2.78
C VAL A 476 -4.95 -5.71 2.16
N TRP A 477 -3.96 -6.03 1.34
CA TRP A 477 -3.88 -7.33 0.65
C TRP A 477 -3.73 -8.52 1.61
N ILE A 478 -3.13 -8.39 2.81
CA ILE A 478 -3.13 -9.47 3.81
C ILE A 478 -4.55 -9.66 4.36
N THR A 479 -5.24 -8.55 4.62
CA THR A 479 -6.62 -8.58 5.11
C THR A 479 -7.57 -9.11 4.04
N GLU A 480 -7.28 -8.93 2.75
CA GLU A 480 -8.02 -9.56 1.66
C GLU A 480 -7.89 -11.08 1.66
N GLU A 481 -6.76 -11.64 2.10
CA GLU A 481 -6.67 -13.09 2.30
C GLU A 481 -7.61 -13.58 3.40
N ARG A 482 -7.88 -12.75 4.42
CA ARG A 482 -8.92 -13.02 5.43
C ARG A 482 -10.31 -13.00 4.81
N VAL A 483 -10.58 -12.04 3.92
CA VAL A 483 -11.83 -11.94 3.16
C VAL A 483 -12.06 -13.21 2.33
N ALA A 484 -11.05 -13.65 1.59
CA ALA A 484 -11.09 -14.88 0.79
C ALA A 484 -11.27 -16.13 1.66
N ALA A 485 -10.53 -16.25 2.77
CA ALA A 485 -10.66 -17.36 3.72
C ALA A 485 -12.08 -17.47 4.29
N LEU A 486 -12.66 -16.36 4.75
CA LEU A 486 -14.02 -16.34 5.30
C LEU A 486 -15.07 -16.67 4.23
N TYR A 487 -14.87 -16.24 2.99
CA TYR A 487 -15.75 -16.61 1.89
C TYR A 487 -15.67 -18.12 1.60
N ALA A 488 -14.46 -18.71 1.56
CA ALA A 488 -14.27 -20.14 1.32
C ALA A 488 -14.88 -21.03 2.44
N LEU A 489 -15.12 -20.47 3.62
CA LEU A 489 -15.78 -21.11 4.76
C LEU A 489 -17.29 -20.83 4.82
N ASP A 490 -17.86 -20.19 3.79
CA ASP A 490 -19.25 -19.70 3.76
C ASP A 490 -19.63 -18.77 4.94
N ARG A 491 -18.64 -18.13 5.57
CA ARG A 491 -18.81 -17.16 6.67
C ARG A 491 -19.05 -15.74 6.14
N PHE A 492 -20.09 -15.59 5.32
CA PHE A 492 -20.35 -14.37 4.54
C PHE A 492 -20.55 -13.11 5.38
N GLU A 493 -21.20 -13.21 6.54
CA GLU A 493 -21.41 -12.05 7.43
C GLU A 493 -20.09 -11.54 8.04
N ASP A 494 -19.23 -12.45 8.49
CA ASP A 494 -17.90 -12.12 9.02
C ASP A 494 -17.02 -11.55 7.90
N MET A 495 -17.06 -12.16 6.72
CA MET A 495 -16.34 -11.67 5.53
C MET A 495 -16.73 -10.23 5.22
N MET A 496 -18.04 -9.94 5.15
CA MET A 496 -18.57 -8.60 4.87
C MET A 496 -18.10 -7.60 5.94
N ARG A 497 -18.11 -8.01 7.22
CA ARG A 497 -17.62 -7.17 8.31
C ARG A 497 -16.15 -6.82 8.13
N VAL A 498 -15.30 -7.79 7.81
CA VAL A 498 -13.86 -7.55 7.56
C VAL A 498 -13.65 -6.67 6.33
N ALA A 499 -14.32 -6.95 5.21
CA ALA A 499 -14.19 -6.17 3.98
C ALA A 499 -14.56 -4.68 4.19
N LEU A 500 -15.58 -4.42 5.03
CA LEU A 500 -16.01 -3.06 5.37
C LEU A 500 -15.06 -2.34 6.34
N THR A 501 -14.13 -3.04 7.00
CA THR A 501 -13.06 -2.39 7.79
C THR A 501 -11.92 -1.88 6.94
N LEU A 502 -11.84 -2.29 5.67
CA LEU A 502 -10.77 -1.86 4.79
C LEU A 502 -10.86 -0.35 4.53
N PRO A 503 -9.70 0.33 4.50
CA PRO A 503 -9.65 1.77 4.35
C PRO A 503 -10.09 2.25 2.95
N PHE A 504 -10.20 1.32 2.00
CA PHE A 504 -10.75 1.49 0.66
C PHE A 504 -11.19 0.13 0.13
N GLN A 505 -12.07 0.14 -0.87
CA GLN A 505 -12.53 -1.07 -1.56
C GLN A 505 -11.69 -1.31 -2.82
N THR A 506 -11.17 -2.52 -2.97
CA THR A 506 -10.44 -3.01 -4.15
C THR A 506 -11.38 -3.74 -5.11
N ARG A 507 -10.90 -4.09 -6.31
CA ARG A 507 -11.69 -4.95 -7.21
C ARG A 507 -11.95 -6.30 -6.57
N ARG A 508 -10.93 -6.93 -5.99
CA ARG A 508 -11.03 -8.23 -5.32
C ARG A 508 -12.09 -8.23 -4.21
N THR A 509 -12.03 -7.25 -3.30
CA THR A 509 -12.98 -7.16 -2.18
C THR A 509 -14.41 -6.86 -2.61
N LEU A 510 -14.61 -6.04 -3.65
CA LEU A 510 -15.95 -5.82 -4.22
C LEU A 510 -16.51 -7.12 -4.81
N LEU A 511 -15.70 -7.89 -5.54
CA LEU A 511 -16.13 -9.17 -6.13
C LEU A 511 -16.53 -10.21 -5.07
N TYR A 512 -15.80 -10.28 -3.96
CA TYR A 512 -16.19 -11.13 -2.82
C TYR A 512 -17.48 -10.63 -2.14
N GLN A 513 -17.66 -9.32 -1.98
CA GLN A 513 -18.89 -8.75 -1.42
C GLN A 513 -20.13 -8.98 -2.32
N ILE A 514 -19.97 -8.86 -3.63
CA ILE A 514 -21.02 -9.16 -4.61
C ILE A 514 -21.44 -10.62 -4.46
N ALA A 515 -20.48 -11.54 -4.50
CA ALA A 515 -20.77 -12.97 -4.45
C ALA A 515 -21.40 -13.39 -3.11
N ALA A 516 -20.91 -12.87 -1.98
CA ALA A 516 -21.52 -13.14 -0.69
C ALA A 516 -22.93 -12.54 -0.56
N SER A 517 -23.17 -11.35 -1.13
CA SER A 517 -24.51 -10.77 -1.16
C SER A 517 -25.49 -11.65 -1.94
N MET A 518 -25.05 -12.22 -3.07
CA MET A 518 -25.84 -13.19 -3.84
C MET A 518 -26.07 -14.49 -3.06
N ALA A 519 -25.03 -15.02 -2.40
CA ALA A 519 -25.15 -16.24 -1.59
C ALA A 519 -26.15 -16.08 -0.43
N CYS A 520 -26.23 -14.87 0.16
CA CYS A 520 -27.21 -14.53 1.19
C CYS A 520 -28.60 -14.13 0.65
N GLY A 521 -28.84 -14.21 -0.67
CA GLY A 521 -30.13 -13.85 -1.28
C GLY A 521 -30.39 -12.34 -1.42
N ASN A 522 -29.38 -11.49 -1.22
CA ASN A 522 -29.48 -10.03 -1.30
C ASN A 522 -29.10 -9.50 -2.70
N SER A 523 -29.85 -9.92 -3.74
CA SER A 523 -29.55 -9.57 -5.14
C SER A 523 -29.52 -8.06 -5.40
N GLY A 524 -30.43 -7.29 -4.81
CA GLY A 524 -30.45 -5.83 -4.96
C GLY A 524 -29.17 -5.15 -4.45
N LYS A 525 -28.58 -5.65 -3.36
CA LYS A 525 -27.28 -5.15 -2.86
C LYS A 525 -26.15 -5.55 -3.80
N ALA A 526 -26.17 -6.77 -4.32
CA ALA A 526 -25.17 -7.27 -5.26
C ALA A 526 -25.15 -6.44 -6.56
N GLU A 527 -26.31 -6.12 -7.13
CA GLU A 527 -26.43 -5.27 -8.32
C GLU A 527 -25.86 -3.85 -8.10
N LEU A 528 -26.10 -3.26 -6.93
CA LEU A 528 -25.54 -1.96 -6.57
C LEU A 528 -24.00 -2.02 -6.49
N LEU A 529 -23.46 -3.07 -5.87
CA LEU A 529 -22.02 -3.29 -5.79
C LEU A 529 -21.39 -3.53 -7.17
N VAL A 530 -22.08 -4.22 -8.09
CA VAL A 530 -21.63 -4.37 -9.49
C VAL A 530 -21.57 -3.02 -10.19
N ARG A 531 -22.58 -2.16 -10.04
CA ARG A 531 -22.57 -0.81 -10.62
C ARG A 531 -21.41 0.02 -10.08
N GLN A 532 -21.16 -0.07 -8.77
CA GLN A 532 -20.02 0.59 -8.13
C GLN A 532 -18.69 0.07 -8.70
N ALA A 533 -18.50 -1.26 -8.78
CA ALA A 533 -17.28 -1.86 -9.29
C ALA A 533 -17.00 -1.48 -10.75
N LEU A 534 -18.03 -1.49 -11.61
CA LEU A 534 -17.92 -1.09 -13.02
C LEU A 534 -17.74 0.43 -13.21
N SER A 535 -18.16 1.25 -12.25
CA SER A 535 -17.89 2.69 -12.27
C SER A 535 -16.41 2.99 -11.99
N LEU A 536 -15.77 2.17 -11.16
CA LEU A 536 -14.36 2.28 -10.79
C LEU A 536 -13.45 1.68 -11.86
N ASP A 537 -13.84 0.55 -12.43
CA ASP A 537 -13.16 -0.14 -13.52
C ASP A 537 -14.19 -0.64 -14.56
N PRO A 538 -14.43 0.14 -15.63
CA PRO A 538 -15.35 -0.25 -16.70
C PRO A 538 -14.92 -1.52 -17.47
N GLY A 539 -13.65 -1.91 -17.36
CA GLY A 539 -13.09 -3.13 -17.94
C GLY A 539 -13.26 -4.37 -17.07
N LEU A 540 -13.69 -4.22 -15.81
CA LEU A 540 -13.84 -5.31 -14.86
C LEU A 540 -14.83 -6.37 -15.39
N SER A 541 -14.45 -7.63 -15.23
CA SER A 541 -15.22 -8.78 -15.67
C SER A 541 -14.83 -10.03 -14.89
N ALA A 542 -15.58 -11.12 -15.06
CA ALA A 542 -15.27 -12.40 -14.43
C ALA A 542 -13.88 -12.97 -14.82
N ILE A 543 -13.27 -12.54 -15.93
CA ILE A 543 -11.88 -12.91 -16.29
C ILE A 543 -10.91 -12.52 -15.18
N TYR A 544 -11.16 -11.39 -14.52
CA TYR A 544 -10.33 -10.92 -13.42
C TYR A 544 -10.25 -11.97 -12.30
N ILE A 545 -11.39 -12.56 -11.91
CA ILE A 545 -11.45 -13.59 -10.88
C ILE A 545 -10.58 -14.79 -11.26
N ARG A 546 -10.68 -15.27 -12.51
CA ARG A 546 -9.87 -16.39 -13.02
C ARG A 546 -8.38 -16.10 -13.03
N MET A 547 -7.99 -14.83 -13.18
CA MET A 547 -6.57 -14.45 -13.20
C MET A 547 -5.98 -14.29 -11.80
N GLN A 548 -6.80 -13.93 -10.81
CA GLN A 548 -6.31 -13.63 -9.45
C GLN A 548 -6.43 -14.81 -8.49
N GLU A 549 -7.56 -15.53 -8.52
CA GLU A 549 -7.83 -16.59 -7.55
C GLU A 549 -7.27 -17.93 -8.06
N THR A 550 -6.55 -18.65 -7.19
CA THR A 550 -5.82 -19.88 -7.55
C THR A 550 -6.25 -21.09 -6.72
N TYR A 551 -7.56 -21.19 -6.42
CA TYR A 551 -8.10 -22.31 -5.65
C TYR A 551 -7.80 -23.65 -6.34
N ALA A 552 -7.28 -24.60 -5.55
CA ALA A 552 -7.03 -25.97 -6.00
C ALA A 552 -8.34 -26.70 -6.33
N ASP A 553 -9.42 -26.38 -5.61
CA ASP A 553 -10.78 -26.77 -5.97
C ASP A 553 -11.39 -25.69 -6.85
N GLU A 554 -11.48 -25.97 -8.16
CA GLU A 554 -12.03 -25.04 -9.15
C GLU A 554 -13.49 -24.67 -8.88
N SER A 555 -14.25 -25.51 -8.15
CA SER A 555 -15.66 -25.23 -7.85
C SER A 555 -15.86 -23.95 -7.03
N VAL A 556 -14.88 -23.59 -6.18
CA VAL A 556 -14.90 -22.34 -5.41
C VAL A 556 -14.79 -21.13 -6.34
N THR A 557 -13.86 -21.19 -7.29
CA THR A 557 -13.65 -20.13 -8.29
C THR A 557 -14.86 -20.02 -9.22
N GLU A 558 -15.44 -21.14 -9.67
CA GLU A 558 -16.64 -21.13 -10.52
C GLU A 558 -17.85 -20.55 -9.79
N ALA A 559 -18.08 -20.92 -8.53
CA ALA A 559 -19.16 -20.35 -7.72
C ALA A 559 -19.00 -18.83 -7.50
N LEU A 560 -17.75 -18.37 -7.28
CA LEU A 560 -17.45 -16.93 -7.18
C LEU A 560 -17.76 -16.20 -8.49
N ILE A 561 -17.45 -16.80 -9.65
CA ILE A 561 -17.73 -16.26 -10.98
C ILE A 561 -19.23 -16.23 -11.26
N GLU A 562 -19.93 -17.34 -11.02
CA GLU A 562 -21.37 -17.48 -11.28
C GLU A 562 -22.16 -16.42 -10.49
N ARG A 563 -21.91 -16.33 -9.17
CA ARG A 563 -22.57 -15.34 -8.31
C ARG A 563 -22.32 -13.91 -8.76
N ASN A 564 -21.09 -13.58 -9.19
CA ASN A 564 -20.79 -12.25 -9.73
C ASN A 564 -21.51 -11.99 -11.06
N CYS A 565 -21.55 -12.97 -11.96
CA CYS A 565 -22.25 -12.85 -13.25
C CYS A 565 -23.78 -12.70 -13.05
N ASP A 566 -24.37 -13.46 -12.13
CA ASP A 566 -25.80 -13.39 -11.81
C ASP A 566 -26.19 -12.04 -11.20
N ALA A 567 -25.28 -11.38 -10.49
CA ALA A 567 -25.45 -10.01 -10.02
C ALA A 567 -25.29 -8.94 -11.14
N GLY A 568 -24.94 -9.35 -12.36
CA GLY A 568 -24.80 -8.49 -13.53
C GLY A 568 -23.36 -8.13 -13.93
N LEU A 569 -22.33 -8.73 -13.31
CA LEU A 569 -20.95 -8.54 -13.74
C LEU A 569 -20.74 -9.17 -15.14
N PRO A 570 -20.11 -8.46 -16.09
CA PRO A 570 -19.83 -9.03 -17.40
C PRO A 570 -18.91 -10.26 -17.32
N PRO A 571 -19.17 -11.33 -18.08
CA PRO A 571 -18.27 -12.50 -18.13
C PRO A 571 -16.96 -12.19 -18.87
N LYS A 572 -16.95 -11.17 -19.73
CA LYS A 572 -15.79 -10.67 -20.48
C LYS A 572 -15.76 -9.14 -20.46
N PRO A 573 -14.59 -8.50 -20.59
CA PRO A 573 -14.50 -7.05 -20.63
C PRO A 573 -15.40 -6.48 -21.72
N ARG A 574 -16.15 -5.42 -21.41
CA ARG A 574 -16.93 -4.73 -22.43
C ARG A 574 -15.94 -4.09 -23.40
N LYS A 575 -16.15 -4.28 -24.72
CA LYS A 575 -15.36 -3.56 -25.72
C LYS A 575 -15.51 -2.07 -25.44
N PRO A 576 -14.41 -1.28 -25.39
CA PRO A 576 -14.54 0.15 -25.21
C PRO A 576 -15.43 0.69 -26.33
N THR A 577 -16.50 1.39 -25.96
CA THR A 577 -17.36 2.05 -26.93
C THR A 577 -16.46 3.05 -27.67
N PRO A 578 -16.39 3.03 -29.02
CA PRO A 578 -15.54 3.97 -29.74
C PRO A 578 -15.98 5.38 -29.34
N ARG A 579 -15.09 6.13 -28.68
CA ARG A 579 -15.27 7.56 -28.45
C ARG A 579 -15.59 8.15 -29.82
N LYS A 580 -16.81 8.68 -30.00
CA LYS A 580 -17.14 9.47 -31.18
C LYS A 580 -16.08 10.56 -31.26
N LYS A 581 -15.21 10.50 -32.27
CA LYS A 581 -14.30 11.61 -32.59
C LYS A 581 -15.19 12.85 -32.69
N SER A 582 -14.97 13.84 -31.84
CA SER A 582 -15.65 15.12 -31.98
C SER A 582 -15.23 15.70 -33.32
N THR A 583 -16.12 15.62 -34.30
CA THR A 583 -15.98 16.33 -35.56
C THR A 583 -16.26 17.81 -35.29
N LEU A 584 -15.27 18.52 -34.75
CA LEU A 584 -15.26 19.97 -34.70
C LEU A 584 -13.88 20.46 -35.17
N LEU A 585 -13.71 20.40 -36.49
CA LEU A 585 -12.78 21.23 -37.25
C LEU A 585 -13.53 21.65 -38.52
N ARG A 586 -14.13 22.84 -38.46
CA ARG A 586 -14.15 23.82 -39.56
C ARG A 586 -14.06 25.20 -38.96
#